data_AF-A0A2S9F9Z3-F1
#
_entry.id   AF-A0A2S9F9Z3-F1
#
_cell.length_a   1.000
_cell.length_b   1.000
_cell.length_c   1.000
_cell.angle_alpha   90.00
_cell.angle_beta   90.00
_cell.angle_gamma   90.00
#
_symmetry.space_group_name_H-M   'P 1'
#
loop_
_entity.id
_entity.type
_entity.pdbx_description
1 polymer ?
#
loop_
_entity_poly.entity_id
_entity_poly.type
_entity_poly.pdbx_seq_one_letter_code
_entity_poly.pdbx_strand_id
1 'polypeptide(L)'
;MSENKGPVHRRPDLSLDQQLALKAAAEQLESEFAGVIGVETIEGFLHSSYDHVTAHASVPNFLPLLAERFARQQLHALAKVEGKSDGRPTVLFLCTHNAGRSQMALGFFTHFAGDAAVAWSGGSAPASEVNPAAVAAMAERGIDIAGEFPKPWTEEIVRAADVVVTMGCGDTCPTF
;
A
#
# COMPACT_ATOMS: atom_id res chain seq x y z
N MET A 1 -24.29 -12.39 -25.94
CA MET A 1 -23.59 -12.39 -24.64
C MET A 1 -22.11 -12.42 -24.96
N SER A 2 -21.49 -11.24 -25.06
CA SER A 2 -20.06 -11.12 -25.37
C SER A 2 -19.33 -11.00 -24.05
N GLU A 3 -18.57 -12.04 -23.68
CA GLU A 3 -17.61 -11.95 -22.58
C GLU A 3 -16.52 -10.97 -22.98
N ASN A 4 -16.54 -9.77 -22.40
CA ASN A 4 -15.48 -8.79 -22.55
C ASN A 4 -14.39 -9.12 -21.53
N LYS A 5 -13.53 -10.08 -21.84
CA LYS A 5 -12.28 -10.29 -21.09
C LYS A 5 -11.27 -9.26 -21.59
N GLY A 6 -11.04 -8.24 -20.77
CA GLY A 6 -9.93 -7.30 -20.94
C GLY A 6 -8.57 -8.03 -21.04
N PRO A 7 -7.51 -7.31 -21.41
CA PRO A 7 -6.21 -7.92 -21.67
C PRO A 7 -5.66 -8.55 -20.39
N VAL A 8 -5.70 -9.89 -20.31
CA VAL A 8 -5.14 -10.62 -19.17
C VAL A 8 -3.65 -10.33 -19.07
N HIS A 9 -3.24 -9.55 -18.07
CA HIS A 9 -1.83 -9.36 -17.73
C HIS A 9 -1.26 -10.70 -17.26
N ARG A 10 -0.68 -11.47 -18.19
CA ARG A 10 0.02 -12.72 -17.87
C ARG A 10 1.49 -12.42 -17.58
N ARG A 11 1.94 -12.80 -16.39
CA ARG A 11 3.34 -12.82 -15.96
C ARG A 11 3.90 -14.25 -16.05
N PRO A 12 4.55 -14.63 -17.18
CA PRO A 12 5.05 -15.99 -17.38
C PRO A 12 6.24 -16.34 -16.46
N ASP A 13 6.83 -15.34 -15.82
CA ASP A 13 7.93 -15.44 -14.85
C ASP A 13 7.49 -15.90 -13.46
N LEU A 14 6.19 -15.89 -13.16
CA LEU A 14 5.64 -16.28 -11.86
C LEU A 14 5.28 -17.76 -11.78
N SER A 15 5.35 -18.33 -10.58
CA SER A 15 4.83 -19.68 -10.33
C SER A 15 3.31 -19.72 -10.56
N LEU A 16 2.76 -20.91 -10.84
CA LEU A 16 1.32 -21.08 -11.02
C LEU A 16 0.52 -20.62 -9.79
N ASP A 17 1.05 -20.89 -8.59
CA ASP A 17 0.42 -20.48 -7.33
C ASP A 17 0.40 -18.96 -7.18
N GLN A 18 1.48 -18.27 -7.56
CA GLN A 18 1.54 -16.80 -7.55
C GLN A 18 0.58 -16.19 -8.58
N GLN A 19 0.49 -16.78 -9.77
CA GLN A 19 -0.47 -16.35 -10.79
C GLN A 19 -1.91 -16.49 -10.31
N LEU A 20 -2.24 -17.63 -9.67
CA LEU A 20 -3.57 -17.87 -9.12
C LEU A 20 -3.88 -16.92 -7.96
N ALA A 21 -2.92 -16.67 -7.08
CA ALA A 21 -3.07 -15.72 -5.97
C ALA A 21 -3.30 -14.28 -6.45
N LEU A 22 -2.54 -13.82 -7.45
CA LEU A 22 -2.75 -12.50 -8.05
C LEU A 22 -4.10 -12.39 -8.74
N LYS A 23 -4.55 -13.45 -9.42
CA LYS A 23 -5.89 -13.47 -10.01
C LYS A 23 -6.97 -13.36 -8.93
N ALA A 24 -6.87 -14.11 -7.84
CA ALA A 24 -7.81 -14.02 -6.73
C ALA A 24 -7.80 -12.64 -6.06
N ALA A 25 -6.63 -12.03 -5.91
CA ALA A 25 -6.48 -10.66 -5.42
C ALA A 25 -7.16 -9.64 -6.34
N ALA A 26 -7.01 -9.78 -7.67
CA ALA A 26 -7.69 -8.92 -8.64
C ALA A 26 -9.22 -9.04 -8.51
N GLU A 27 -9.75 -10.27 -8.47
CA GLU A 27 -11.20 -10.52 -8.31
C GLU A 27 -11.74 -9.91 -7.00
N GLN A 28 -10.98 -9.96 -5.90
CA GLN A 28 -11.35 -9.33 -4.63
C GLN A 28 -11.36 -7.79 -4.73
N LEU A 29 -10.32 -7.19 -5.32
CA LEU A 29 -10.24 -5.74 -5.50
C LEU A 29 -11.32 -5.24 -6.46
N GLU A 30 -11.62 -5.98 -7.52
CA GLU A 30 -12.73 -5.68 -8.44
C GLU A 30 -14.07 -5.65 -7.71
N SER A 31 -14.29 -6.59 -6.79
CA SER A 31 -15.50 -6.60 -5.97
C SER A 31 -15.54 -5.43 -4.98
N GLU A 32 -14.41 -5.06 -4.37
CA GLU A 32 -14.32 -3.96 -3.39
C GLU A 32 -14.55 -2.60 -4.05
N PHE A 33 -14.00 -2.38 -5.23
CA PHE A 33 -14.05 -1.11 -5.96
C PHE A 33 -15.09 -1.09 -7.09
N ALA A 34 -16.06 -2.01 -7.06
CA ALA A 34 -17.07 -2.15 -8.09
C ALA A 34 -17.83 -0.83 -8.33
N GLY A 35 -17.82 -0.37 -9.58
CA GLY A 35 -18.47 0.89 -9.99
C GLY A 35 -17.71 2.17 -9.61
N VAL A 36 -16.58 2.06 -8.89
CA VAL A 36 -15.72 3.17 -8.51
C VAL A 36 -14.52 3.25 -9.46
N ILE A 37 -13.80 2.13 -9.61
CA ILE A 37 -12.58 2.00 -10.42
C ILE A 37 -12.79 0.94 -11.52
N GLY A 38 -12.21 1.15 -12.70
CA GLY A 38 -12.27 0.21 -13.82
C GLY A 38 -11.36 -1.01 -13.62
N VAL A 39 -11.78 -2.16 -14.15
CA VAL A 39 -11.05 -3.45 -14.03
C VAL A 39 -9.61 -3.35 -14.53
N GLU A 40 -9.39 -2.75 -15.71
CA GLU A 40 -8.04 -2.60 -16.28
C GLU A 40 -7.11 -1.78 -15.38
N THR A 41 -7.66 -0.77 -14.70
CA THR A 41 -6.91 0.04 -13.73
C THR A 41 -6.54 -0.78 -12.51
N ILE A 42 -7.48 -1.57 -11.97
CA ILE A 42 -7.23 -2.46 -10.82
C ILE A 42 -6.13 -3.48 -11.14
N GLU A 43 -6.23 -4.16 -12.29
CA GLU A 43 -5.21 -5.11 -12.72
C GLU A 43 -3.85 -4.41 -12.90
N GLY A 44 -3.80 -3.23 -13.52
CA GLY A 44 -2.57 -2.45 -13.67
C GLY A 44 -1.91 -2.09 -12.34
N PHE A 45 -2.69 -1.59 -11.38
CA PHE A 45 -2.21 -1.27 -10.03
C PHE A 45 -1.71 -2.49 -9.28
N LEU A 46 -2.40 -3.62 -9.38
CA LEU A 46 -1.98 -4.86 -8.74
C LEU A 46 -0.63 -5.35 -9.27
N HIS A 47 -0.45 -5.33 -10.60
CA HIS A 47 0.80 -5.77 -11.23
C HIS A 47 1.96 -4.82 -10.93
N SER A 48 1.73 -3.50 -10.96
CA SER A 48 2.72 -2.50 -10.57
C SER A 48 3.11 -2.63 -9.09
N SER A 49 2.11 -2.83 -8.21
CA SER A 49 2.34 -3.07 -6.78
C SER A 49 3.18 -4.31 -6.55
N TYR A 50 2.95 -5.38 -7.33
CA TYR A 50 3.75 -6.59 -7.27
C TYR A 50 5.23 -6.32 -7.61
N ASP A 51 5.51 -5.55 -8.67
CA ASP A 51 6.89 -5.19 -9.02
C ASP A 51 7.58 -4.40 -7.90
N HIS A 52 6.87 -3.42 -7.32
CA HIS A 52 7.40 -2.61 -6.23
C HIS A 52 7.74 -3.42 -4.99
N VAL A 53 6.89 -4.37 -4.63
CA VAL A 53 7.12 -5.19 -3.44
C VAL A 53 8.17 -6.28 -3.70
N THR A 54 8.25 -6.81 -4.92
CA THR A 54 9.25 -7.83 -5.29
C THR A 54 10.68 -7.31 -5.18
N ALA A 55 10.91 -6.02 -5.41
CA ALA A 55 12.23 -5.42 -5.28
C ALA A 55 12.80 -5.44 -3.84
N HIS A 56 11.94 -5.61 -2.83
CA HIS A 56 12.32 -5.41 -1.44
C HIS A 56 11.89 -6.55 -0.49
N ALA A 57 10.88 -7.34 -0.80
CA ALA A 57 10.37 -8.34 0.14
C ALA A 57 11.34 -9.51 0.38
N SER A 58 11.55 -9.86 1.65
CA SER A 58 12.42 -10.95 2.07
C SER A 58 11.83 -12.36 1.83
N VAL A 59 10.51 -12.48 1.65
CA VAL A 59 9.82 -13.79 1.53
C VAL A 59 8.91 -13.83 0.29
N PRO A 60 9.30 -14.56 -0.78
CA PRO A 60 8.58 -14.59 -2.05
C PRO A 60 7.12 -15.07 -1.99
N ASN A 61 6.80 -15.95 -1.05
CA ASN A 61 5.45 -16.54 -0.95
C ASN A 61 4.39 -15.55 -0.49
N PHE A 62 4.78 -14.47 0.20
CA PHE A 62 3.84 -13.43 0.64
C PHE A 62 3.71 -12.29 -0.38
N LEU A 63 4.45 -12.32 -1.50
CA LEU A 63 4.42 -11.27 -2.50
C LEU A 63 3.02 -10.96 -3.04
N PRO A 64 2.17 -11.94 -3.42
CA PRO A 64 0.83 -11.64 -3.90
C PRO A 64 -0.03 -10.92 -2.85
N LEU A 65 0.08 -11.32 -1.58
CA LEU A 65 -0.66 -10.71 -0.47
C LEU A 65 -0.20 -9.27 -0.22
N LEU A 66 1.11 -9.02 -0.20
CA LEU A 66 1.66 -7.68 -0.01
C LEU A 66 1.35 -6.77 -1.20
N ALA A 67 1.40 -7.32 -2.43
CA ALA A 67 1.00 -6.62 -3.64
C ALA A 67 -0.48 -6.22 -3.59
N GLU A 68 -1.37 -7.14 -3.19
CA GLU A 68 -2.79 -6.85 -2.99
C GLU A 68 -3.01 -5.75 -1.96
N ARG A 69 -2.38 -5.85 -0.77
CA ARG A 69 -2.49 -4.81 0.27
C ARG A 69 -2.02 -3.45 -0.23
N PHE A 70 -0.92 -3.42 -0.97
CA PHE A 70 -0.40 -2.16 -1.50
C PHE A 70 -1.27 -1.59 -2.62
N ALA A 71 -1.76 -2.44 -3.52
CA ALA A 71 -2.69 -2.06 -4.58
C ALA A 71 -3.99 -1.51 -4.00
N ARG A 72 -4.53 -2.16 -2.96
CA ARG A 72 -5.71 -1.68 -2.24
C ARG A 72 -5.51 -0.26 -1.70
N GLN A 73 -4.35 0.03 -1.11
CA GLN A 73 -4.03 1.37 -0.63
C GLN A 73 -3.98 2.40 -1.77
N GLN A 74 -3.33 2.05 -2.90
CA GLN A 74 -3.26 2.92 -4.08
C GLN A 74 -4.64 3.15 -4.70
N LEU A 75 -5.51 2.14 -4.72
CA LEU A 75 -6.88 2.25 -5.23
C LEU A 75 -7.76 3.11 -4.32
N HIS A 76 -7.64 3.01 -3.00
CA HIS A 76 -8.29 3.94 -2.05
C HIS A 76 -7.79 5.37 -2.25
N ALA A 77 -6.50 5.55 -2.49
CA ALA A 77 -5.94 6.87 -2.80
C ALA A 77 -6.49 7.43 -4.11
N LEU A 78 -6.52 6.62 -5.17
CA LEU A 78 -7.09 7.02 -6.46
C LEU A 78 -8.58 7.38 -6.33
N ALA A 79 -9.37 6.54 -5.65
CA ALA A 79 -10.78 6.82 -5.38
C ALA A 79 -10.96 8.15 -4.62
N LYS A 80 -10.09 8.44 -3.64
CA LYS A 80 -10.09 9.71 -2.92
C LYS A 80 -9.78 10.91 -3.82
N VAL A 81 -8.76 10.81 -4.69
CA VAL A 81 -8.44 11.86 -5.68
C VAL A 81 -9.61 12.12 -6.63
N GLU A 82 -10.35 11.08 -7.00
CA GLU A 82 -11.57 11.20 -7.83
C GLU A 82 -12.81 11.69 -7.05
N GLY A 83 -12.69 11.99 -5.75
CA GLY A 83 -13.79 12.45 -4.91
C GLY A 83 -14.77 11.35 -4.49
N LYS A 84 -14.39 10.08 -4.63
CA LYS A 84 -15.20 8.88 -4.32
C LYS A 84 -14.75 8.20 -3.03
N SER A 85 -14.36 8.96 -2.00
CA SER A 85 -13.97 8.44 -0.68
C SER A 85 -15.05 8.67 0.37
N ASP A 86 -14.89 8.06 1.54
CA ASP A 86 -15.77 8.23 2.70
C ASP A 86 -15.59 9.59 3.43
N GLY A 87 -14.73 10.47 2.91
CA GLY A 87 -14.49 11.81 3.43
C GLY A 87 -13.63 11.87 4.69
N ARG A 88 -13.10 10.74 5.17
CA ARG A 88 -12.20 10.75 6.33
C ARG A 88 -10.89 11.46 6.01
N PRO A 89 -10.35 12.26 6.94
CA PRO A 89 -9.02 12.82 6.81
C PRO A 89 -7.98 11.71 6.65
N THR A 90 -7.01 11.93 5.78
CA THR A 90 -5.93 10.99 5.51
C THR A 90 -4.57 11.63 5.75
N VAL A 91 -3.74 10.97 6.57
CA VAL A 91 -2.38 11.42 6.89
C VAL A 91 -1.35 10.45 6.32
N LEU A 92 -0.36 10.97 5.61
CA LEU A 92 0.73 10.20 5.03
C LEU A 92 2.04 10.44 5.79
N PHE A 93 2.64 9.39 6.35
CA PHE A 93 3.93 9.45 7.03
C PHE A 93 5.06 8.96 6.12
N LEU A 94 6.06 9.81 5.88
CA LEU A 94 7.17 9.51 4.98
C LEU A 94 8.50 9.48 5.73
N CYS A 95 9.30 8.45 5.51
CA CYS A 95 10.72 8.45 5.90
C CYS A 95 11.55 7.77 4.81
N THR A 96 12.87 7.62 4.99
CA THR A 96 13.71 6.99 3.96
C THR A 96 13.30 5.54 3.68
N HIS A 97 13.33 4.68 4.70
CA HIS A 97 13.23 3.24 4.50
C HIS A 97 11.84 2.63 4.74
N ASN A 98 10.87 3.42 5.22
CA ASN A 98 9.57 2.91 5.70
C ASN A 98 9.66 1.68 6.63
N ALA A 99 10.69 1.65 7.47
CA ALA A 99 10.95 0.53 8.38
C ALA A 99 10.92 0.93 9.87
N GLY A 100 11.00 2.21 10.20
CA GLY A 100 11.07 2.69 11.59
C GLY A 100 10.14 3.87 11.81
N ARG A 101 10.68 5.09 11.68
CA ARG A 101 9.97 6.36 11.94
C ARG A 101 8.54 6.41 11.39
N SER A 102 8.36 6.22 10.07
CA SER A 102 7.02 6.30 9.48
C SER A 102 6.10 5.12 9.83
N GLN A 103 6.66 3.95 10.19
CA GLN A 103 5.87 2.80 10.67
C GLN A 103 5.38 3.01 12.11
N MET A 104 6.25 3.53 12.98
CA MET A 104 5.86 3.88 14.35
C MET A 104 4.81 4.99 14.35
N ALA A 105 4.98 6.00 13.48
CA ALA A 105 4.00 7.08 13.34
C ALA A 105 2.64 6.56 12.83
N LEU A 106 2.64 5.68 11.82
CA LEU A 106 1.44 4.97 11.37
C LEU A 106 0.76 4.23 12.53
N GLY A 107 1.50 3.42 13.28
CA GLY A 107 0.95 2.65 14.41
C GLY A 107 0.33 3.52 15.49
N PHE A 108 1.03 4.57 15.94
CA PHE A 108 0.48 5.51 16.92
C PHE A 108 -0.75 6.25 16.39
N PHE A 109 -0.71 6.73 15.14
CA PHE A 109 -1.83 7.45 14.56
C PHE A 109 -3.08 6.57 14.49
N THR A 110 -2.96 5.37 13.92
CA THR A 110 -4.07 4.42 13.82
C THR A 110 -4.63 4.06 15.20
N HIS A 111 -3.75 3.85 16.19
CA HIS A 111 -4.16 3.55 17.56
C HIS A 111 -5.00 4.68 18.21
N PHE A 112 -4.61 5.94 18.02
CA PHE A 112 -5.30 7.08 18.64
C PHE A 112 -6.46 7.64 17.83
N ALA A 113 -6.38 7.60 16.50
CA ALA A 113 -7.41 8.14 15.62
C ALA A 113 -8.61 7.19 15.45
N GLY A 114 -8.38 5.87 15.54
CA GLY A 114 -9.41 4.87 15.27
C GLY A 114 -10.06 5.10 13.92
N ASP A 115 -11.40 5.07 13.87
CA ASP A 115 -12.15 5.24 12.63
C ASP A 115 -12.30 6.71 12.19
N ALA A 116 -11.83 7.68 12.98
CA ALA A 116 -12.01 9.11 12.68
C ALA A 116 -11.10 9.62 11.55
N ALA A 117 -9.98 8.92 11.28
CA ALA A 117 -9.04 9.27 10.23
C ALA A 117 -8.27 8.04 9.75
N VAL A 118 -7.70 8.13 8.55
CA VAL A 118 -6.89 7.07 7.94
C VAL A 118 -5.42 7.49 7.93
N ALA A 119 -4.51 6.56 8.19
CA ALA A 119 -3.09 6.80 7.99
C ALA A 119 -2.49 5.85 6.96
N TRP A 120 -1.52 6.38 6.22
CA TRP A 120 -0.66 5.64 5.30
C TRP A 120 0.80 5.92 5.62
N SER A 121 1.69 5.04 5.18
CA SER A 121 3.14 5.23 5.31
C SER A 121 3.88 4.82 4.04
N GLY A 122 4.98 5.51 3.77
CA GLY A 122 5.82 5.24 2.60
C GLY A 122 7.30 5.58 2.80
N GLY A 123 8.12 5.06 1.88
CA GLY A 123 9.58 5.17 1.86
C GLY A 123 10.10 5.71 0.54
N SER A 124 11.16 6.51 0.56
CA SER A 124 11.88 6.87 -0.68
C SER A 124 12.83 5.78 -1.17
N ALA A 125 13.32 4.94 -0.26
CA ALA A 125 14.13 3.77 -0.53
C ALA A 125 13.75 2.66 0.46
N PRO A 126 12.62 1.96 0.26
CA PRO A 126 12.10 0.98 1.23
C PRO A 126 13.14 -0.09 1.62
N ALA A 127 13.21 -0.43 2.90
CA ALA A 127 13.98 -1.58 3.36
C ALA A 127 13.23 -2.88 3.06
N SER A 128 13.84 -4.03 3.38
CA SER A 128 13.22 -5.33 3.14
C SER A 128 12.20 -5.75 4.20
N GLU A 129 12.32 -5.21 5.40
CA GLU A 129 11.45 -5.52 6.54
C GLU A 129 11.31 -4.31 7.47
N VAL A 130 10.28 -4.35 8.33
CA VAL A 130 10.13 -3.38 9.42
C VAL A 130 11.24 -3.62 10.44
N ASN A 131 11.82 -2.53 10.96
CA ASN A 131 12.92 -2.59 11.91
C ASN A 131 12.45 -3.32 13.19
N PRO A 132 13.08 -4.44 13.57
CA PRO A 132 12.69 -5.21 14.76
C PRO A 132 12.69 -4.39 16.06
N ALA A 133 13.59 -3.40 16.19
CA ALA A 133 13.62 -2.50 17.34
C ALA A 133 12.41 -1.56 17.38
N ALA A 134 11.90 -1.15 16.21
CA ALA A 134 10.67 -0.36 16.14
C ALA A 134 9.45 -1.22 16.51
N VAL A 135 9.40 -2.47 16.04
CA VAL A 135 8.35 -3.44 16.43
C VAL A 135 8.35 -3.63 17.95
N ALA A 136 9.52 -3.90 18.54
CA ALA A 136 9.65 -4.08 19.99
C ALA A 136 9.21 -2.83 20.78
N ALA A 137 9.67 -1.64 20.37
CA ALA A 137 9.32 -0.39 21.04
C ALA A 137 7.82 -0.06 20.96
N MET A 138 7.15 -0.40 19.85
CA MET A 138 5.69 -0.22 19.72
C MET A 138 4.92 -1.25 20.56
N ALA A 139 5.41 -2.49 20.61
CA ALA A 139 4.81 -3.55 21.44
C ALA A 139 4.86 -3.22 22.95
N GLU A 140 5.91 -2.55 23.43
CA GLU A 140 5.98 -2.01 24.81
C GLU A 140 4.83 -1.04 25.13
N ARG A 141 4.23 -0.42 24.10
CA ARG A 141 3.07 0.47 24.21
C ARG A 141 1.74 -0.21 23.87
N GLY A 142 1.75 -1.53 23.64
CA GLY A 142 0.55 -2.28 23.25
C GLY A 142 0.09 -2.02 21.81
N ILE A 143 0.99 -1.53 20.94
CA ILE A 143 0.69 -1.28 19.53
C ILE A 143 1.49 -2.27 18.68
N ASP A 144 0.78 -3.11 17.92
CA ASP A 144 1.41 -4.07 17.02
C ASP A 144 1.59 -3.46 15.62
N ILE A 145 2.83 -3.44 15.14
CA ILE A 145 3.20 -3.06 13.77
C ILE A 145 3.93 -4.18 13.03
N ALA A 146 3.98 -5.41 13.57
CA ALA A 146 4.69 -6.52 12.97
C ALA A 146 4.06 -7.01 11.66
N GLY A 147 2.75 -6.77 11.48
CA GLY A 147 2.03 -7.04 10.24
C GLY A 147 2.24 -5.98 9.14
N GLU A 148 2.96 -4.89 9.42
CA GLU A 148 3.28 -3.87 8.42
C GLU A 148 4.48 -4.26 7.56
N PHE A 149 4.60 -3.60 6.41
CA PHE A 149 5.71 -3.83 5.48
C PHE A 149 6.23 -2.51 4.90
N PRO A 150 7.55 -2.40 4.63
CA PRO A 150 8.09 -1.27 3.90
C PRO A 150 7.56 -1.24 2.47
N LYS A 151 7.12 -0.05 2.03
CA LYS A 151 6.61 0.18 0.68
C LYS A 151 6.99 1.58 0.19
N PRO A 152 7.11 1.80 -1.13
CA PRO A 152 7.33 3.15 -1.65
C PRO A 152 6.07 4.00 -1.43
N TRP A 153 6.23 5.32 -1.43
CA TRP A 153 5.09 6.20 -1.70
C TRP A 153 4.90 6.32 -3.21
N THR A 154 3.67 6.61 -3.63
CA THR A 154 3.30 6.85 -5.03
C THR A 154 2.61 8.19 -5.15
N GLU A 155 2.50 8.72 -6.36
CA GLU A 155 1.97 10.06 -6.59
C GLU A 155 0.51 10.18 -6.15
N GLU A 156 -0.32 9.19 -6.48
CA GLU A 156 -1.73 9.14 -6.09
C GLU A 156 -1.91 9.07 -4.57
N ILE A 157 -1.06 8.33 -3.85
CA ILE A 157 -1.08 8.27 -2.37
C ILE A 157 -0.77 9.65 -1.79
N VAL A 158 0.19 10.38 -2.36
CA VAL A 158 0.54 11.71 -1.85
C VAL A 158 -0.56 12.73 -2.17
N ARG A 159 -1.10 12.70 -3.39
CA ARG A 159 -2.20 13.60 -3.80
C ARG A 159 -3.48 13.37 -3.00
N ALA A 160 -3.74 12.12 -2.57
CA ALA A 160 -4.90 11.77 -1.77
C ALA A 160 -4.76 12.14 -0.27
N ALA A 161 -3.55 12.40 0.20
CA ALA A 161 -3.31 12.74 1.61
C ALA A 161 -3.68 14.21 1.89
N ASP A 162 -4.46 14.44 2.94
CA ASP A 162 -4.77 15.80 3.41
C ASP A 162 -3.59 16.42 4.17
N VAL A 163 -2.78 15.57 4.81
CA VAL A 163 -1.57 15.96 5.54
C VAL A 163 -0.43 15.01 5.19
N VAL A 164 0.71 15.56 4.81
CA VAL A 164 1.96 14.81 4.59
C VAL A 164 2.96 15.17 5.68
N VAL A 165 3.44 14.17 6.40
CA VAL A 165 4.43 14.31 7.48
C VAL A 165 5.75 13.69 7.02
N THR A 166 6.75 14.53 6.78
CA THR A 166 8.08 14.08 6.37
C THR A 166 9.00 13.87 7.59
N MET A 167 9.70 12.75 7.61
CA MET A 167 10.50 12.30 8.76
C MET A 167 11.94 11.97 8.33
N GLY A 168 12.61 12.93 7.66
CA GLY A 168 14.02 12.81 7.29
C GLY A 168 14.29 11.99 6.03
N CYS A 169 13.37 12.01 5.07
CA CYS A 169 13.58 11.59 3.67
C CYS A 169 14.33 12.66 2.82
N GLY A 170 14.55 13.86 3.37
CA GLY A 170 15.20 14.97 2.66
C GLY A 170 14.40 15.44 1.43
N ASP A 171 15.11 15.95 0.43
CA ASP A 171 14.55 16.48 -0.81
C ASP A 171 13.94 15.40 -1.72
N THR A 172 14.06 14.12 -1.37
CA THR A 172 13.37 13.03 -2.07
C THR A 172 11.89 12.98 -1.72
N CYS A 173 11.47 13.64 -0.64
CA CYS A 173 10.06 13.73 -0.31
C CYS A 173 9.35 14.74 -1.23
N PRO A 174 8.09 14.45 -1.60
CA PRO A 174 7.34 15.30 -2.51
C PRO A 174 7.10 16.70 -1.92
N THR A 175 7.31 17.72 -2.75
CA THR A 175 6.89 19.10 -2.49
C THR A 175 5.75 19.43 -3.46
N PHE A 176 4.54 19.63 -2.93
CA PHE A 176 3.34 20.00 -3.69
C PHE A 176 2.85 21.38 -3.28
#